data_AF-A0A660U5G2-F1
#
_entry.id   AF-A0A660U5G2-F1
#
_cell.length_a   1.000
_cell.length_b   1.000
_cell.length_c   1.000
_cell.angle_alpha   90.00
_cell.angle_beta   90.00
_cell.angle_gamma   90.00
#
_symmetry.space_group_name_H-M   'P 1'
#
loop_
_entity.id
_entity.type
_entity.pdbx_description
1 polymer ?
#
loop_
_entity_poly.entity_id
_entity_poly.type
_entity_poly.pdbx_seq_one_letter_code
_entity_poly.pdbx_strand_id
1 'polypeptide(L)'
;IYLGSFSKVLSPGMRVGWIVAQEDFIAKAELQKQSFDACTPLLSQVIAHDYLAGGYMTGFVEKMRNIYREKCNAMLEALQEYMPEGVRWTKPKGGLFVWVTLPDGITPEELFMESINEKVAFVTGDAFLPEDYPNRFIRLTYGDLPVERIREGVRRIAKALNKLLRV
;
A
#
# COMPACT_ATOMS: atom_id res chain seq x y z
N ILE A 1 -20.34 -10.00 1.27
CA ILE A 1 -20.19 -8.85 0.34
C ILE A 1 -18.76 -8.87 -0.17
N TYR A 2 -18.55 -8.95 -1.49
CA TYR A 2 -17.24 -8.83 -2.13
C TYR A 2 -17.12 -7.46 -2.80
N LEU A 3 -15.98 -6.80 -2.61
CA LEU A 3 -15.71 -5.47 -3.16
C LEU A 3 -14.51 -5.57 -4.10
N GLY A 4 -14.69 -5.09 -5.33
CA GLY A 4 -13.62 -4.97 -6.31
C GLY A 4 -13.42 -3.53 -6.78
N SER A 5 -12.24 -3.24 -7.30
CA SER A 5 -11.93 -1.92 -7.86
C SER A 5 -10.91 -1.99 -8.99
N PHE A 6 -11.12 -1.15 -10.00
CA PHE A 6 -10.18 -0.93 -11.10
C PHE A 6 -8.97 -0.09 -10.70
N SER A 7 -8.92 0.42 -9.46
CA SER A 7 -7.90 1.39 -9.06
C SER A 7 -6.46 0.89 -9.20
N LYS A 8 -6.23 -0.43 -9.13
CA LYS A 8 -4.88 -1.05 -9.10
C LYS A 8 -4.64 -1.96 -10.31
N VAL A 9 -5.67 -2.18 -11.12
CA VAL A 9 -5.64 -3.05 -12.30
C VAL A 9 -5.98 -2.30 -13.58
N LEU A 10 -6.28 -1.01 -13.51
CA LEU A 10 -6.47 -0.11 -14.64
C LEU A 10 -5.92 1.28 -14.29
N SER A 11 -6.62 2.03 -13.44
CA SER A 11 -6.18 3.34 -12.95
C SER A 11 -7.04 3.83 -11.79
N PRO A 12 -6.45 4.44 -10.74
CA PRO A 12 -7.21 5.02 -9.64
C PRO A 12 -8.05 6.22 -10.08
N GLY A 13 -7.67 6.91 -11.18
CA GLY A 13 -8.37 8.08 -11.71
C GLY A 13 -9.74 7.78 -12.33
N MET A 14 -10.00 6.51 -12.68
CA MET A 14 -11.29 6.10 -13.26
C MET A 14 -12.42 6.11 -12.23
N ARG A 15 -12.10 6.00 -10.93
CA ARG A 15 -13.08 5.92 -9.83
C ARG A 15 -14.17 4.84 -10.02
N VAL A 16 -13.85 3.73 -10.69
CA VAL A 16 -14.77 2.60 -10.90
C VAL A 16 -14.43 1.44 -9.95
N GLY A 17 -15.47 0.89 -9.33
CA GLY A 17 -15.44 -0.34 -8.55
C GLY A 17 -16.77 -1.07 -8.66
N TRP A 18 -16.87 -2.24 -8.03
CA TRP A 18 -18.07 -3.07 -8.08
C TRP A 18 -18.31 -3.78 -6.75
N ILE A 19 -19.58 -4.10 -6.49
CA ILE A 19 -20.05 -4.84 -5.33
C ILE A 19 -20.68 -6.13 -5.84
N VAL A 20 -20.30 -7.27 -5.26
CA VAL A 20 -20.99 -8.55 -5.46
C VAL A 20 -21.54 -9.00 -4.10
N ALA A 21 -22.86 -9.06 -3.99
CA ALA A 21 -23.57 -9.40 -2.76
C ALA A 21 -24.95 -10.02 -3.08
N GLN A 22 -25.68 -10.43 -2.06
CA GLN A 22 -27.07 -10.88 -2.21
C GLN A 22 -27.97 -9.75 -2.73
N GLU A 23 -29.00 -10.10 -3.50
CA GLU A 23 -29.90 -9.16 -4.17
C GLU A 23 -30.52 -8.13 -3.21
N ASP A 24 -31.00 -8.58 -2.04
CA ASP A 24 -31.57 -7.70 -1.01
C ASP A 24 -30.58 -6.63 -0.51
N PHE A 25 -29.28 -6.96 -0.48
CA PHE A 25 -28.24 -6.00 -0.14
C PHE A 25 -28.00 -5.00 -1.29
N ILE A 26 -27.95 -5.49 -2.53
CA ILE A 26 -27.75 -4.66 -3.71
C ILE A 26 -28.89 -3.66 -3.88
N ALA A 27 -30.15 -4.07 -3.70
CA ALA A 27 -31.31 -3.19 -3.78
C ALA A 27 -31.23 -2.03 -2.77
N LYS A 28 -30.81 -2.32 -1.53
CA LYS A 28 -30.59 -1.27 -0.51
C LYS A 28 -29.41 -0.37 -0.86
N ALA A 29 -28.30 -0.94 -1.34
CA ALA A 29 -27.11 -0.18 -1.73
C ALA A 29 -27.37 0.73 -2.94
N GLU A 30 -28.18 0.29 -3.90
CA GLU A 30 -28.60 1.07 -5.07
C GLU A 30 -29.42 2.30 -4.64
N LEU A 31 -30.44 2.10 -3.79
CA LEU A 31 -31.24 3.21 -3.25
C LEU A 31 -30.36 4.25 -2.54
N GLN A 32 -29.39 3.81 -1.75
CA GLN A 32 -28.44 4.72 -1.11
C GLN A 32 -27.59 5.44 -2.16
N LYS A 33 -26.99 4.72 -3.11
CA LYS A 33 -26.13 5.30 -4.15
C LYS A 33 -26.84 6.40 -4.95
N GLN A 34 -28.10 6.17 -5.33
CA GLN A 34 -28.91 7.17 -6.05
C GLN A 34 -29.00 8.49 -5.27
N SER A 35 -29.13 8.42 -3.94
CA SER A 35 -29.20 9.62 -3.09
C SER A 35 -27.85 10.30 -2.86
N PHE A 36 -26.73 9.57 -2.93
CA PHE A 36 -25.39 10.11 -2.67
C PHE A 36 -24.76 10.78 -3.89
N ASP A 37 -24.76 10.11 -5.05
CA ASP A 37 -24.07 10.60 -6.26
C ASP A 37 -24.82 10.29 -7.56
N ALA A 38 -26.08 9.87 -7.47
CA ALA A 38 -26.92 9.36 -8.56
C ALA A 38 -26.36 8.10 -9.24
N CYS A 39 -25.24 8.22 -9.95
CA CYS A 39 -24.57 7.13 -10.62
C CYS A 39 -23.06 7.38 -10.77
N THR A 40 -22.28 6.31 -10.90
CA THR A 40 -20.86 6.42 -11.25
C THR A 40 -20.74 6.95 -12.69
N PRO A 41 -19.74 7.81 -13.02
CA PRO A 41 -19.61 8.37 -14.36
C PRO A 41 -19.64 7.33 -15.48
N LEU A 42 -20.59 7.48 -16.41
CA LEU A 42 -20.82 6.51 -17.48
C LEU A 42 -19.58 6.28 -18.35
N LEU A 43 -18.88 7.35 -18.71
CA LEU A 43 -17.66 7.27 -19.53
C LEU A 43 -16.61 6.34 -18.89
N SER A 44 -16.38 6.46 -17.59
CA SER A 44 -15.42 5.61 -16.87
C SER A 44 -15.86 4.15 -16.84
N GLN A 45 -17.16 3.89 -16.76
CA GLN A 45 -17.72 2.53 -16.83
C GLN A 45 -17.57 1.93 -18.23
N VAL A 46 -17.81 2.70 -19.30
CA VAL A 46 -17.62 2.28 -20.69
C VAL A 46 -16.15 1.96 -20.97
N ILE A 47 -15.22 2.82 -20.52
CA ILE A 47 -13.78 2.55 -20.65
C ILE A 47 -13.40 1.25 -19.92
N ALA A 48 -13.91 1.03 -18.71
CA ALA A 48 -13.65 -0.20 -17.96
C ALA A 48 -14.25 -1.44 -18.65
N HIS A 49 -15.44 -1.30 -19.26
CA HIS A 49 -16.06 -2.34 -20.06
C HIS A 49 -15.18 -2.71 -21.26
N ASP A 50 -14.77 -1.74 -22.08
CA ASP A 50 -13.98 -2.00 -23.29
C ASP A 50 -12.59 -2.55 -22.94
N TYR A 51 -12.01 -2.09 -21.81
CA TYR A 51 -10.77 -2.64 -21.25
C TYR A 51 -10.86 -4.13 -20.95
N LEU A 52 -11.98 -4.57 -20.37
CA LEU A 52 -12.22 -5.98 -20.06
C LEU A 52 -12.60 -6.79 -21.32
N ALA A 53 -13.55 -6.30 -22.11
CA ALA A 53 -14.06 -6.96 -23.31
C ALA A 53 -12.96 -7.16 -24.37
N GLY A 54 -12.03 -6.20 -24.47
CA GLY A 54 -10.87 -6.30 -25.35
C GLY A 54 -9.72 -7.18 -24.82
N GLY A 55 -9.84 -7.77 -23.62
CA GLY A 55 -8.84 -8.67 -23.06
C GLY A 55 -7.55 -8.00 -22.57
N TYR A 56 -7.50 -6.67 -22.50
CA TYR A 56 -6.30 -5.90 -22.15
C TYR A 56 -5.85 -6.10 -20.69
N MET A 57 -6.76 -6.54 -19.82
CA MET A 57 -6.49 -6.74 -18.40
C MET A 57 -5.38 -7.76 -18.13
N THR A 58 -5.42 -8.90 -18.81
CA THR A 58 -4.48 -10.00 -18.54
C THR A 58 -3.03 -9.56 -18.75
N GLY A 59 -2.72 -8.99 -19.92
CA GLY A 59 -1.38 -8.52 -20.24
C GLY A 59 -0.90 -7.38 -19.35
N PHE A 60 -1.79 -6.44 -19.00
CA PHE A 60 -1.46 -5.37 -18.06
C PHE A 60 -1.12 -5.92 -16.66
N VAL A 61 -1.96 -6.81 -16.12
CA VAL A 61 -1.75 -7.38 -14.79
C VAL A 61 -0.47 -8.20 -14.73
N GLU A 62 -0.15 -8.98 -15.76
CA GLU A 62 1.12 -9.73 -15.84
C GLU A 62 2.34 -8.81 -15.83
N LYS A 63 2.31 -7.75 -16.65
CA LYS A 63 3.35 -6.72 -16.67
C LYS A 63 3.53 -6.09 -15.30
N MET A 64 2.45 -5.65 -14.66
CA MET A 64 2.50 -5.00 -13.35
C MET A 64 2.97 -5.95 -12.24
N ARG A 65 2.61 -7.23 -12.29
CA ARG A 65 3.11 -8.24 -11.35
C ARG A 65 4.63 -8.38 -11.41
N ASN A 66 5.22 -8.35 -12.60
CA ASN A 66 6.67 -8.43 -12.75
C ASN A 66 7.36 -7.20 -12.15
N ILE A 67 6.87 -6.00 -12.48
CA ILE A 67 7.40 -4.73 -11.94
C ILE A 67 7.30 -4.71 -10.41
N TYR A 68 6.14 -5.01 -9.84
CA TYR A 68 5.97 -4.96 -8.39
C TYR A 68 6.71 -6.07 -7.65
N ARG A 69 6.95 -7.22 -8.28
CA ARG A 69 7.78 -8.29 -7.71
C ARG A 69 9.22 -7.82 -7.56
N GLU A 70 9.79 -7.21 -8.59
CA GLU A 70 11.14 -6.65 -8.56
C GLU A 70 11.28 -5.60 -7.45
N LYS A 71 10.35 -4.65 -7.39
CA LYS A 71 10.35 -3.60 -6.35
C LYS A 71 10.17 -4.16 -4.93
N CYS A 72 9.32 -5.18 -4.77
CA CYS A 72 9.14 -5.86 -3.48
C CYS A 72 10.43 -6.56 -3.04
N ASN A 73 11.07 -7.31 -3.94
CA ASN A 73 12.34 -7.98 -3.65
C ASN A 73 13.42 -6.97 -3.26
N ALA A 74 13.56 -5.87 -4.02
CA ALA A 74 14.52 -4.81 -3.70
C ALA A 74 14.30 -4.20 -2.30
N MET A 75 13.04 -4.01 -1.89
CA MET A 75 12.72 -3.54 -0.54
C MET A 75 13.10 -4.58 0.52
N LEU A 76 12.76 -5.85 0.31
CA LEU A 76 13.06 -6.93 1.27
C LEU A 76 14.57 -7.16 1.42
N GLU A 77 15.31 -7.10 0.31
CA GLU A 77 16.78 -7.19 0.32
C GLU A 77 17.40 -6.01 1.05
N ALA A 78 16.95 -4.78 0.78
CA ALA A 78 17.46 -3.60 1.47
C ALA A 78 17.13 -3.63 2.97
N LEU A 79 15.94 -4.13 3.35
CA LEU A 79 15.58 -4.32 4.77
C LEU A 79 16.52 -5.33 5.43
N GLN A 80 16.80 -6.44 4.75
CA GLN A 80 17.71 -7.47 5.23
C GLN A 80 19.16 -6.98 5.38
N GLU A 81 19.61 -6.11 4.50
CA GLU A 81 20.97 -5.57 4.47
C GLU A 81 21.19 -4.46 5.49
N TYR A 82 20.21 -3.55 5.66
CA TYR A 82 20.43 -2.31 6.43
C TYR A 82 19.78 -2.28 7.81
N MET A 83 18.69 -3.02 8.04
CA MET A 83 17.98 -2.90 9.32
C MET A 83 18.79 -3.48 10.48
N PRO A 84 18.86 -2.78 11.63
CA PRO A 84 19.53 -3.30 12.82
C PRO A 84 18.77 -4.49 13.43
N GLU A 85 19.43 -5.17 14.37
CA GLU A 85 18.83 -6.26 15.14
C GLU A 85 17.55 -5.80 15.88
N GLY A 86 16.60 -6.72 16.05
CA GLY A 86 15.32 -6.44 16.70
C GLY A 86 14.22 -5.92 15.77
N VAL A 87 14.57 -5.42 14.58
CA VAL A 87 13.58 -5.06 13.54
C VAL A 87 13.06 -6.32 12.85
N ARG A 88 11.75 -6.40 12.64
CA ARG A 88 11.11 -7.48 11.87
C ARG A 88 10.24 -6.91 10.77
N TRP A 89 9.99 -7.66 9.71
CA TRP A 89 9.07 -7.23 8.65
C TRP A 89 8.31 -8.39 8.03
N THR A 90 7.17 -8.07 7.42
CA THR A 90 6.39 -9.04 6.65
C THR A 90 7.06 -9.34 5.31
N LYS A 91 6.85 -10.56 4.80
CA LYS A 91 7.29 -10.98 3.45
C LYS A 91 6.05 -11.19 2.57
N PRO A 92 5.49 -10.11 1.99
CA PRO A 92 4.22 -10.19 1.28
C PRO A 92 4.36 -11.03 -0.01
N LYS A 93 3.32 -11.79 -0.34
CA LYS A 93 3.22 -12.52 -1.63
C LYS A 93 2.60 -11.66 -2.75
N GLY A 94 2.15 -10.45 -2.43
CA GLY A 94 1.51 -9.50 -3.33
C GLY A 94 1.05 -8.24 -2.60
N GLY A 95 0.50 -7.29 -3.34
CA GLY A 95 0.14 -5.96 -2.82
C GLY A 95 1.23 -4.93 -3.08
N LEU A 96 1.23 -3.84 -2.31
CA LEU A 96 2.10 -2.67 -2.50
C LEU A 96 2.90 -2.28 -1.26
N PHE A 97 2.82 -3.07 -0.17
CA PHE A 97 3.30 -2.65 1.14
C PHE A 97 4.08 -3.74 1.86
N VAL A 98 5.08 -3.31 2.62
CA VAL A 98 5.76 -4.11 3.65
C VAL A 98 5.45 -3.48 5.00
N TRP A 99 5.06 -4.31 5.97
CA TRP A 99 4.89 -3.88 7.35
C TRP A 99 6.16 -4.18 8.12
N VAL A 100 6.71 -3.15 8.77
CA VAL A 100 7.90 -3.27 9.61
C VAL A 100 7.48 -3.09 11.06
N THR A 101 7.98 -3.97 11.92
CA THR A 101 7.84 -3.91 13.38
C THR A 101 9.16 -3.40 13.96
N LEU A 102 9.08 -2.28 14.67
CA LEU A 102 10.21 -1.65 15.35
C LEU A 102 10.59 -2.43 16.63
N PRO A 103 11.86 -2.33 17.08
CA PRO A 103 12.28 -2.87 18.36
C PRO A 103 11.55 -2.21 19.52
N ASP A 104 11.61 -2.82 20.69
CA ASP A 104 11.04 -2.23 21.90
C ASP A 104 11.75 -0.92 22.27
N GLY A 105 10.98 0.01 22.85
CA GLY A 105 11.48 1.31 23.30
C GLY A 105 11.57 2.38 22.21
N ILE A 106 11.25 2.07 20.95
CA ILE A 106 11.20 3.05 19.86
C ILE A 106 9.78 3.16 19.33
N THR A 107 9.24 4.38 19.36
CA THR A 107 7.93 4.68 18.77
C THR A 107 8.06 4.99 17.27
N PRO A 108 7.04 4.67 16.46
CA PRO A 108 6.97 5.07 15.05
C PRO A 108 7.11 6.58 14.83
N GLU A 109 6.60 7.40 15.76
CA GLU A 109 6.63 8.86 15.71
C GLU A 109 8.06 9.39 15.89
N GLU A 110 8.80 8.87 16.87
CA GLU A 110 10.23 9.20 17.07
C GLU A 110 11.04 8.86 15.81
N LEU A 111 10.85 7.67 15.27
CA LEU A 111 11.53 7.26 14.03
C LEU A 111 11.14 8.15 12.85
N PHE A 112 9.87 8.55 12.75
CA PHE A 112 9.40 9.40 11.66
C PHE A 112 10.06 10.78 11.71
N MET A 113 10.13 11.39 12.90
CA MET A 113 10.79 12.68 13.10
C MET A 113 12.27 12.63 12.73
N GLU A 114 12.99 11.58 13.13
CA GLU A 114 14.41 11.44 12.74
C GLU A 114 14.58 11.09 11.26
N SER A 115 13.63 10.36 10.67
CA SER A 115 13.65 10.00 9.24
C SER A 115 13.46 11.22 8.32
N ILE A 116 12.68 12.21 8.74
CA ILE A 116 12.55 13.48 8.01
C ILE A 116 13.90 14.17 7.86
N ASN A 117 14.75 14.16 8.90
CA ASN A 117 16.10 14.73 8.86
C ASN A 117 16.99 14.02 7.82
N GLU A 118 16.74 12.72 7.57
CA GLU A 118 17.39 11.93 6.53
C GLU A 118 16.69 12.03 5.15
N LYS A 119 15.68 12.90 5.04
CA LYS A 119 14.88 13.13 3.82
C LYS A 119 14.21 11.84 3.31
N VAL A 120 13.63 11.05 4.21
CA VAL A 120 12.80 9.89 3.91
C VAL A 120 11.54 9.91 4.76
N ALA A 121 10.43 9.41 4.22
CA ALA A 121 9.14 9.37 4.89
C ALA A 121 8.48 8.00 4.71
N PHE A 122 7.64 7.63 5.68
CA PHE A 122 6.80 6.44 5.67
C PHE A 122 5.49 6.77 6.39
N VAL A 123 4.57 5.81 6.47
CA VAL A 123 3.34 5.98 7.27
C VAL A 123 3.49 5.25 8.59
N THR A 124 3.21 5.92 9.69
CA THR A 124 3.14 5.35 11.04
C THR A 124 1.97 4.38 11.16
N GLY A 125 2.11 3.39 12.04
CA GLY A 125 1.17 2.28 12.16
C GLY A 125 -0.11 2.63 12.90
N ASP A 126 -0.05 3.60 13.81
CA ASP A 126 -1.17 4.19 14.56
C ASP A 126 -2.39 4.50 13.68
N ALA A 127 -2.17 5.02 12.47
CA ALA A 127 -3.23 5.31 11.51
C ALA A 127 -4.05 4.07 11.05
N PHE A 128 -3.60 2.85 11.37
CA PHE A 128 -4.23 1.58 10.97
C PHE A 128 -4.65 0.70 12.15
N LEU A 129 -4.45 1.17 13.38
CA LEU A 129 -4.63 0.37 14.59
C LEU A 129 -5.77 0.91 15.46
N PRO A 130 -6.51 0.03 16.17
CA PRO A 130 -7.36 0.47 17.28
C PRO A 130 -6.52 1.15 18.37
N GLU A 131 -7.14 2.08 19.12
CA GLU A 131 -6.45 2.90 20.13
C GLU A 131 -5.63 2.08 21.15
N ASP A 132 -6.09 0.89 21.52
CA ASP A 132 -5.44 0.04 22.54
C ASP A 132 -4.35 -0.90 22.01
N TYR A 133 -3.97 -0.79 20.73
CA TYR A 133 -2.98 -1.71 20.14
C TYR A 133 -1.55 -1.16 20.25
N PRO A 134 -0.53 -2.00 20.52
CA PRO A 134 0.86 -1.55 20.60
C PRO A 134 1.32 -0.83 19.33
N ASN A 135 1.64 0.46 19.43
CA ASN A 135 2.09 1.26 18.31
C ASN A 135 3.60 1.06 18.06
N ARG A 136 3.95 -0.01 17.34
CA ARG A 136 5.36 -0.29 16.94
C ARG A 136 5.50 -0.60 15.45
N PHE A 137 4.53 -0.19 14.65
CA PHE A 137 4.46 -0.58 13.25
C PHE A 137 4.69 0.62 12.36
N ILE A 138 5.38 0.40 11.23
CA ILE A 138 5.44 1.36 10.14
C ILE A 138 5.09 0.65 8.84
N ARG A 139 4.47 1.39 7.91
CA ARG A 139 4.11 0.90 6.59
C ARG A 139 5.03 1.51 5.54
N LEU A 140 5.79 0.66 4.88
CA LEU A 140 6.60 1.01 3.72
C LEU A 140 5.86 0.67 2.43
N THR A 141 5.96 1.51 1.41
CA THR A 141 5.37 1.29 0.09
C THR A 141 6.44 1.20 -0.98
N TYR A 142 6.27 0.27 -1.91
CA TYR A 142 7.13 0.11 -3.08
C TYR A 142 6.37 0.37 -4.40
N GLY A 143 5.17 0.96 -4.34
CA GLY A 143 4.31 1.14 -5.51
C GLY A 143 4.91 2.06 -6.59
N ASP A 144 5.27 3.29 -6.22
CA ASP A 144 5.59 4.33 -7.21
C ASP A 144 7.11 4.51 -7.43
N LEU A 145 7.93 4.25 -6.41
CA LEU A 145 9.36 4.53 -6.45
C LEU A 145 10.15 3.57 -7.36
N PRO A 146 11.21 4.03 -8.05
CA PRO A 146 12.18 3.14 -8.71
C PRO A 146 13.02 2.38 -7.67
N VAL A 147 13.62 1.26 -8.10
CA VAL A 147 14.33 0.29 -7.23
C VAL A 147 15.45 0.95 -6.42
N GLU A 148 16.21 1.83 -7.03
CA GLU A 148 17.36 2.53 -6.45
C GLU A 148 16.90 3.46 -5.32
N ARG A 149 15.75 4.12 -5.51
CA ARG A 149 15.14 5.00 -4.50
C ARG A 149 14.52 4.20 -3.36
N ILE A 150 14.04 2.99 -3.62
CA ILE A 150 13.58 2.07 -2.57
C ILE A 150 14.75 1.70 -1.66
N ARG A 151 15.87 1.23 -2.24
CA ARG A 151 17.07 0.84 -1.48
C ARG A 151 17.62 2.01 -0.65
N GLU A 152 17.75 3.18 -1.29
CA GLU A 152 18.22 4.39 -0.61
C GLU A 152 17.27 4.86 0.51
N GLY A 153 15.96 4.75 0.30
CA GLY A 153 14.96 5.06 1.32
C GLY A 153 15.10 4.14 2.54
N VAL A 154 15.20 2.82 2.33
CA VAL A 154 15.39 1.85 3.41
C VAL A 154 16.70 2.12 4.17
N ARG A 155 17.79 2.40 3.46
CA ARG A 155 19.09 2.75 4.06
C ARG A 155 19.00 3.99 4.96
N ARG A 156 18.25 5.02 4.54
CA ARG A 156 18.02 6.24 5.33
C ARG A 156 17.19 5.97 6.58
N ILE A 157 16.14 5.17 6.48
CA ILE A 157 15.33 4.76 7.63
C ILE A 157 16.20 3.98 8.62
N ALA A 158 17.01 3.03 8.15
CA ALA A 158 17.94 2.30 8.99
C ALA A 158 18.96 3.22 9.68
N LYS A 159 19.47 4.24 8.98
CA LYS A 159 20.37 5.24 9.56
C LYS A 159 19.69 6.05 10.68
N ALA A 160 18.45 6.50 10.46
CA ALA A 160 17.65 7.18 11.49
C ALA A 160 17.43 6.28 12.71
N LEU A 161 17.04 5.03 12.49
CA LEU A 161 16.81 4.06 13.56
C LEU A 161 18.07 3.77 14.39
N ASN A 162 19.22 3.61 13.73
CA ASN A 162 20.50 3.39 14.40
C ASN A 162 20.94 4.59 15.28
N LYS A 163 20.51 5.82 14.96
CA LYS A 163 20.77 6.96 15.84
C LYS A 163 19.94 6.87 17.13
N LEU A 164 18.67 6.49 17.01
CA LEU A 164 17.77 6.34 18.17
C LEU A 164 18.23 5.20 19.09
N LEU A 165 18.76 4.10 18.53
CA LEU A 165 19.28 2.97 19.31
C LEU A 165 20.62 3.24 20.04
N ARG A 166 21.32 4.32 19.70
CA ARG A 166 22.62 4.69 20.31
C ARG A 166 22.48 5.67 21.48
N VAL A 167 21.27 6.11 21.76
CA VAL A 167 20.91 6.96 22.90
C VAL A 167 20.41 6.06 24.01
#